data_AF-A0A2V4C210-F1
#
_entry.id   AF-A0A2V4C210-F1
#
_cell.length_a   1.000
_cell.length_b   1.000
_cell.length_c   1.000
_cell.angle_alpha   90.00
_cell.angle_beta   90.00
_cell.angle_gamma   90.00
#
_symmetry.space_group_name_H-M   'P 1'
#
loop_
_entity.id
_entity.type
_entity.pdbx_description
1 polymer ?
#
loop_
_entity_poly.entity_id
_entity_poly.type
_entity_poly.pdbx_seq_one_letter_code
_entity_poly.pdbx_strand_id
1 'polypeptide(L)'
;MEALKAELKNKIITTLNLEDIAVEDIADNDPLFGDGLGLDSIDALELIVILDKDYGIKLVDPKEGKSIFQSIETMAAYISANRTK
;
A
#
# COMPACT_ATOMS: atom_id res chain seq x y z
N MET A 1 -8.73 -7.77 -9.75
CA MET A 1 -8.20 -6.56 -9.08
C MET A 1 -8.60 -6.52 -7.61
N GLU A 2 -9.85 -6.83 -7.27
CA GLU A 2 -10.34 -6.86 -5.87
C GLU A 2 -9.54 -7.81 -4.96
N ALA A 3 -9.17 -9.00 -5.43
CA ALA A 3 -8.32 -9.92 -4.66
C ALA A 3 -6.96 -9.32 -4.28
N LEU A 4 -6.33 -8.59 -5.20
CA LEU A 4 -5.05 -7.91 -4.94
C LEU A 4 -5.22 -6.77 -3.94
N LYS A 5 -6.31 -5.99 -4.05
CA LYS A 5 -6.64 -4.94 -3.09
C LYS A 5 -6.85 -5.51 -1.68
N ALA A 6 -7.61 -6.60 -1.55
CA ALA A 6 -7.85 -7.26 -0.27
C ALA A 6 -6.56 -7.85 0.35
N GLU A 7 -5.71 -8.48 -0.47
CA GLU A 7 -4.40 -8.95 -0.04
C GLU A 7 -3.52 -7.79 0.44
N LEU A 8 -3.45 -6.71 -0.33
CA LEU A 8 -2.65 -5.54 -0.01
C LEU A 8 -3.10 -4.92 1.31
N LYS A 9 -4.41 -4.70 1.49
CA LYS A 9 -4.97 -4.19 2.75
C LYS A 9 -4.60 -5.07 3.94
N ASN A 10 -4.73 -6.39 3.81
CA ASN A 10 -4.32 -7.33 4.87
C ASN A 10 -2.83 -7.23 5.20
N LYS A 11 -1.97 -7.14 4.18
CA LYS A 11 -0.52 -6.96 4.37
C LYS A 11 -0.22 -5.64 5.07
N ILE A 12 -0.85 -4.54 4.67
CA ILE A 12 -0.68 -3.23 5.29
C ILE A 12 -1.04 -3.30 6.78
N ILE A 13 -2.22 -3.83 7.10
CA ILE A 13 -2.69 -4.01 8.49
C ILE A 13 -1.70 -4.82 9.32
N THR A 14 -1.24 -5.95 8.76
CA THR A 14 -0.31 -6.85 9.47
C THR A 14 1.08 -6.25 9.64
N THR A 15 1.62 -5.61 8.61
CA THR A 15 2.98 -5.04 8.64
C THR A 15 3.05 -3.80 9.52
N LEU A 16 2.02 -2.96 9.47
CA LEU A 16 1.97 -1.72 10.25
C LEU A 16 1.32 -1.91 11.63
N ASN A 17 0.96 -3.14 12.00
CA ASN A 17 0.26 -3.49 13.25
C ASN A 17 -0.96 -2.59 13.51
N LEU A 18 -1.84 -2.45 12.53
CA LEU A 18 -3.08 -1.70 12.65
C LEU A 18 -4.15 -2.57 13.34
N GLU A 19 -4.00 -2.79 14.65
CA GLU A 19 -4.82 -3.74 15.42
C GLU A 19 -6.33 -3.41 15.42
N ASP A 20 -6.69 -2.14 15.25
CA ASP A 20 -8.08 -1.64 15.25
C ASP A 20 -8.65 -1.39 13.84
N ILE A 21 -7.96 -1.81 12.77
CA ILE A 21 -8.41 -1.59 11.39
C ILE A 21 -8.62 -2.92 10.68
N ALA A 22 -9.84 -3.16 10.18
CA ALA A 22 -10.12 -4.30 9.31
C ALA A 22 -9.94 -3.93 7.83
N VAL A 23 -9.76 -4.95 6.99
CA VAL A 23 -9.66 -4.81 5.53
C VAL A 23 -10.88 -4.09 4.93
N GLU A 24 -12.04 -4.26 5.57
CA GLU A 24 -13.31 -3.65 5.19
C GLU A 24 -13.42 -2.17 5.60
N ASP A 25 -12.67 -1.71 6.60
CA ASP A 25 -12.64 -0.31 7.02
C ASP A 25 -11.80 0.57 6.09
N ILE A 26 -10.87 -0.03 5.35
CA ILE A 26 -10.00 0.70 4.42
C ILE A 26 -10.73 0.87 3.09
N ALA A 27 -11.11 2.08 2.72
CA ALA A 27 -11.67 2.33 1.39
C ALA A 27 -10.58 2.26 0.30
N ASP A 28 -10.97 1.85 -0.90
CA ASP A 28 -10.03 1.70 -2.02
C ASP A 28 -9.42 3.04 -2.47
N ASN A 29 -10.17 4.12 -2.32
CA ASN A 29 -9.81 5.45 -2.78
C ASN A 29 -9.40 6.40 -1.65
N ASP A 30 -9.40 5.92 -0.41
CA ASP A 30 -9.01 6.77 0.72
C ASP A 30 -7.50 7.01 0.73
N PRO A 31 -7.08 8.22 1.17
CA PRO A 31 -5.68 8.55 1.32
C PRO A 31 -5.00 7.64 2.35
N LEU A 32 -3.85 7.07 2.00
CA LEU A 32 -3.12 6.22 2.95
C LEU A 32 -2.48 7.05 4.08
N PHE A 33 -1.95 8.23 3.75
CA PHE A 33 -1.30 9.12 4.72
C PHE A 33 -2.21 10.25 5.18
N GLY A 34 -1.96 10.77 6.37
CA GLY A 34 -2.70 11.90 6.92
C GLY A 34 -4.11 11.50 7.37
N ASP A 35 -5.14 12.15 6.82
CA ASP A 35 -6.53 12.03 7.30
C ASP A 35 -7.24 10.69 6.97
N GLY A 36 -6.64 9.81 6.16
CA GLY A 36 -7.23 8.50 5.89
C GLY A 36 -6.73 7.44 6.86
N LEU A 37 -5.82 6.56 6.42
CA LEU A 37 -5.26 5.49 7.26
C LEU A 37 -4.34 5.98 8.40
N GLY A 38 -4.03 7.28 8.46
CA GLY A 38 -3.20 7.84 9.52
C GLY A 38 -1.71 7.53 9.40
N LEU A 39 -1.26 6.99 8.26
CA LEU A 39 0.13 6.56 8.09
C LEU A 39 1.11 7.74 8.15
N ASP A 40 2.30 7.46 8.67
CA ASP A 40 3.39 8.40 8.77
C ASP A 40 4.50 8.15 7.72
N SER A 41 5.60 8.91 7.82
CA SER A 41 6.72 8.78 6.88
C SER A 41 7.54 7.50 7.06
N ILE A 42 7.47 6.86 8.24
CA ILE A 42 8.14 5.59 8.55
C ILE A 42 7.33 4.45 7.94
N ASP A 43 6.00 4.49 8.07
CA ASP A 43 5.10 3.50 7.47
C ASP A 43 5.28 3.45 5.95
N ALA A 44 5.50 4.60 5.30
CA ALA A 44 5.80 4.67 3.87
C ALA A 44 7.00 3.80 3.48
N LEU A 45 8.03 3.72 4.32
CA LEU A 45 9.22 2.90 4.07
C LEU A 45 8.89 1.41 4.15
N GLU A 46 8.09 1.00 5.12
CA GLU A 46 7.64 -0.39 5.25
C GLU A 46 6.79 -0.81 4.03
N LEU A 47 5.93 0.08 3.53
CA LEU A 47 5.18 -0.17 2.29
C LEU A 47 6.10 -0.37 1.08
N ILE A 48 7.17 0.44 0.95
CA ILE A 48 8.19 0.26 -0.11
C ILE A 48 8.86 -1.12 0.02
N VAL A 49 9.18 -1.54 1.24
CA VAL A 49 9.83 -2.82 1.50
C VAL A 49 8.91 -3.99 1.13
N ILE A 50 7.61 -3.91 1.43
CA ILE A 50 6.60 -4.90 0.99
C ILE A 50 6.57 -4.96 -0.55
N LEU A 51 6.54 -3.82 -1.22
CA LEU A 51 6.52 -3.75 -2.69
C LEU A 51 7.71 -4.49 -3.32
N ASP A 52 8.92 -4.33 -2.79
CA ASP A 52 10.11 -5.02 -3.29
C ASP A 52 10.11 -6.52 -2.92
N LYS A 53 9.80 -6.85 -1.67
CA LYS A 53 9.87 -8.23 -1.18
C LYS A 53 8.79 -9.12 -1.79
N ASP A 54 7.54 -8.70 -1.72
CA ASP A 54 6.39 -9.49 -2.12
C ASP A 54 6.11 -9.40 -3.63
N TYR A 55 6.23 -8.20 -4.21
CA TYR A 55 5.85 -7.98 -5.61
C TYR A 55 7.03 -7.78 -6.57
N GLY A 56 8.26 -7.67 -6.04
CA GLY A 56 9.45 -7.44 -6.86
C GLY A 56 9.51 -6.04 -7.47
N ILE A 57 8.86 -5.06 -6.84
CA ILE A 57 8.73 -3.70 -7.32
C ILE A 57 9.66 -2.79 -6.54
N LYS A 58 10.64 -2.19 -7.21
CA LYS A 58 11.59 -1.26 -6.60
C LYS A 58 11.23 0.18 -6.90
N LEU A 59 10.86 0.91 -5.86
CA LEU A 59 10.68 2.35 -5.93
C LEU A 59 12.02 3.06 -5.86
N VAL A 60 12.53 3.47 -7.03
CA VAL A 60 13.76 4.25 -7.16
C VAL A 60 13.50 5.75 -7.09
N ASP A 61 12.32 6.21 -7.54
CA ASP A 61 11.95 7.61 -7.54
C ASP A 61 10.98 7.96 -6.39
N PRO A 62 11.34 8.92 -5.50
CA PRO A 62 10.44 9.34 -4.41
C PRO A 62 9.15 10.00 -4.92
N LYS A 63 9.15 10.51 -6.16
CA LYS A 63 7.94 11.02 -6.82
C LYS A 63 6.96 9.90 -7.18
N GLU A 64 7.47 8.74 -7.59
CA GLU A 64 6.62 7.58 -7.87
C GLU A 64 5.97 7.09 -6.58
N GLY A 65 6.73 6.99 -5.49
CA GLY A 65 6.19 6.59 -4.18
C GLY A 65 5.00 7.45 -3.77
N LYS A 66 5.10 8.77 -3.92
CA LYS A 66 4.01 9.69 -3.58
C LYS A 66 2.73 9.46 -4.40
N SER A 67 2.87 9.09 -5.68
CA SER A 67 1.72 8.78 -6.54
C SER A 67 1.15 7.39 -6.22
N ILE A 68 2.01 6.40 -5.99
CA ILE A 68 1.61 5.01 -5.76
C ILE A 68 0.88 4.87 -4.43
N PHE A 69 1.43 5.48 -3.37
CA PHE A 69 0.87 5.42 -2.03
C PHE A 69 -0.25 6.45 -1.79
N GLN A 70 -0.90 6.91 -2.85
CA GLN A 70 -2.06 7.79 -2.73
C GLN A 70 -3.25 7.03 -2.13
N SER A 71 -3.55 5.84 -2.64
CA SER A 71 -4.68 5.01 -2.20
C SER A 71 -4.41 3.53 -2.50
N ILE A 72 -5.22 2.64 -1.91
CA ILE A 72 -5.14 1.20 -2.19
C ILE A 72 -5.37 0.92 -3.68
N GLU A 73 -6.27 1.66 -4.33
CA GLU A 73 -6.54 1.54 -5.76
C GLU A 73 -5.30 1.83 -6.60
N THR A 74 -4.63 2.94 -6.34
CA THR A 74 -3.43 3.32 -7.10
C THR A 74 -2.28 2.34 -6.85
N MET A 75 -2.10 1.89 -5.60
CA MET A 75 -1.13 0.84 -5.29
C MET A 75 -1.43 -0.45 -6.02
N ALA A 76 -2.67 -0.96 -5.95
CA ALA A 76 -3.05 -2.20 -6.60
C ALA A 76 -2.94 -2.12 -8.13
N ALA A 77 -3.28 -0.98 -8.73
CA ALA A 77 -3.10 -0.75 -10.16
C ALA A 77 -1.62 -0.77 -10.54
N TYR A 78 -0.77 -0.08 -9.78
CA TYR A 78 0.67 -0.05 -10.02
C TYR A 78 1.30 -1.43 -9.84
N ILE A 79 0.93 -2.15 -8.79
CA ILE A 79 1.39 -3.52 -8.54
C ILE A 79 0.96 -4.44 -9.67
N SER A 80 -0.31 -4.39 -10.07
CA SER A 80 -0.81 -5.24 -11.15
C SER A 80 -0.09 -4.99 -12.48
N ALA A 81 0.38 -3.76 -12.73
CA ALA A 81 1.11 -3.40 -13.94
C ALA A 81 2.62 -3.70 -13.89
N ASN A 82 3.23 -3.65 -12.70
CA ASN A 82 4.69 -3.70 -12.54
C ASN A 82 5.20 -4.92 -11.76
N ARG A 83 4.34 -5.73 -11.14
CA ARG A 83 4.78 -6.91 -10.38
C ARG A 83 5.58 -7.84 -11.28
N THR A 84 6.71 -8.30 -10.76
CA THR A 84 7.62 -9.23 -11.45
C THR A 84 7.70 -10.59 -10.76
N LYS A 85 7.00 -10.74 -9.63
CA LYS A 85 6.84 -11.97 -8.86
C LYS A 85 5.37 -12.40 -8.82
#